data_AF-A0A0M3IQ20-F1
#
_entry.id   AF-A0A0M3IQ20-F1
#
_cell.length_a   1.000
_cell.length_b   1.000
_cell.length_c   1.000
_cell.angle_alpha   90.00
_cell.angle_beta   90.00
_cell.angle_gamma   90.00
#
_symmetry.space_group_name_H-M   'P 1'
#
loop_
_entity.id
_entity.type
_entity.pdbx_description
1 polymer ?
#
loop_
_entity_poly.entity_id
_entity_poly.type
_entity_poly.pdbx_seq_one_letter_code
_entity_poly.pdbx_strand_id
1 'polypeptide(L)'
;MEDTETQRRRMLWNPEDEVFAKGNWCYDTPGTVNEQQVLNLFTLDELIAVVPRKMMQPRTFIMYPGDTLLIGATARVDLVRVRTIRRTPVYYTLAAINKLRGQLISRMLFVYAGKGIIFRSIKMSVFASEQLPLNVMKTNEVESFLSRYLGSAALIAPQGDANRLAQFPQVGSWLFISVGSFGVARSRKNYRPGQKSGRFILQLESQEMKLNGRGMEEGAADVILSSIGWVCITGERAMITLRAFTPAAKGLAMRRPPILPFSAKLRGARIPGTAAYRDKPVELPVNERRLTKSKALRQHSKKWKDGGKYAEGMLCEED
;
A
#
# COMPACT_ATOMS: atom_id res chain seq x y z
N MET A 1 -56.53 18.40 -16.18
CA MET A 1 -56.24 17.48 -17.30
C MET A 1 -54.74 17.29 -17.31
N GLU A 2 -54.30 16.19 -16.72
CA GLU A 2 -52.88 15.84 -16.63
C GLU A 2 -52.41 15.37 -18.01
N ASP A 3 -51.28 15.90 -18.47
CA ASP A 3 -50.83 15.78 -19.85
C ASP A 3 -50.48 14.32 -20.23
N THR A 4 -50.95 13.89 -21.41
CA THR A 4 -50.89 12.49 -21.91
C THR A 4 -49.47 11.92 -22.01
N GLU A 5 -48.46 12.78 -22.10
CA GLU A 5 -47.03 12.46 -22.02
C GLU A 5 -46.63 11.87 -20.65
N THR A 6 -47.26 12.37 -19.58
CA THR A 6 -47.03 11.97 -18.19
C THR A 6 -47.61 10.59 -17.88
N GLN A 7 -48.73 10.25 -18.54
CA GLN A 7 -49.34 8.92 -18.44
C GLN A 7 -48.53 7.84 -19.18
N ARG A 8 -47.92 8.14 -20.33
CA ARG A 8 -47.08 7.18 -21.06
C ARG A 8 -45.80 6.79 -20.32
N ARG A 9 -45.24 7.70 -19.52
CA ARG A 9 -44.10 7.40 -18.63
C ARG A 9 -44.46 6.49 -17.46
N ARG A 10 -45.75 6.33 -17.13
CA ARG A 10 -46.27 5.40 -16.11
C ARG A 10 -46.61 4.00 -16.66
N MET A 11 -46.04 3.59 -17.80
CA MET A 11 -45.80 2.14 -18.04
C MET A 11 -44.64 1.65 -17.15
N LEU A 12 -44.72 1.98 -15.86
CA LEU A 12 -43.80 1.52 -14.84
C LEU A 12 -44.27 0.14 -14.43
N TRP A 13 -43.37 -0.82 -14.58
CA TRP A 13 -43.39 -2.12 -13.90
C TRP A 13 -44.09 -2.04 -12.55
N ASN A 14 -45.23 -2.75 -12.40
CA ASN A 14 -45.98 -2.82 -11.16
C ASN A 14 -45.61 -4.11 -10.41
N PRO A 15 -44.97 -4.02 -9.24
CA PRO A 15 -44.64 -5.19 -8.43
C PRO A 15 -45.85 -6.00 -7.97
N GLU A 16 -47.03 -5.39 -7.97
CA GLU A 16 -48.29 -6.03 -7.56
C GLU A 16 -49.10 -6.60 -8.74
N ASP A 17 -48.54 -6.63 -9.94
CA ASP A 17 -49.15 -7.30 -11.09
C ASP A 17 -49.23 -8.82 -10.84
N GLU A 18 -50.35 -9.45 -11.24
CA GLU A 18 -50.59 -10.89 -11.09
C GLU A 18 -49.49 -11.73 -11.76
N VAL A 19 -48.85 -11.19 -12.80
CA VAL A 19 -47.68 -11.77 -13.48
C VAL A 19 -46.52 -12.03 -12.51
N PHE A 20 -46.37 -11.21 -11.47
CA PHE A 20 -45.32 -11.33 -10.46
C PHE A 20 -45.82 -11.85 -9.11
N ALA A 21 -47.10 -12.25 -8.98
CA ALA A 21 -47.69 -12.72 -7.72
C ALA A 21 -47.01 -13.98 -7.13
N LYS A 22 -46.31 -14.76 -7.96
CA LYS A 22 -45.49 -15.92 -7.55
C LYS A 22 -43.99 -15.62 -7.52
N GLY A 23 -43.58 -14.38 -7.79
CA GLY A 23 -42.19 -13.95 -7.82
C GLY A 23 -41.65 -13.66 -6.43
N ASN A 24 -40.38 -14.00 -6.21
CA ASN A 24 -39.65 -13.58 -5.01
C ASN A 24 -38.95 -12.25 -5.28
N TRP A 25 -39.18 -11.28 -4.41
CA TRP A 25 -38.62 -9.93 -4.52
C TRP A 25 -37.33 -9.80 -3.73
N CYS A 26 -36.30 -9.26 -4.38
CA CYS A 26 -35.09 -8.81 -3.72
C CYS A 26 -35.12 -7.29 -3.66
N TYR A 27 -35.47 -6.75 -2.49
CA TYR A 27 -35.46 -5.31 -2.25
C TYR A 27 -34.05 -4.87 -1.90
N ASP A 28 -33.49 -3.97 -2.70
CA ASP A 28 -32.23 -3.31 -2.38
C ASP A 28 -32.46 -2.38 -1.18
N THR A 29 -31.75 -2.61 -0.09
CA THR A 29 -31.80 -1.71 1.07
C THR A 29 -30.84 -0.55 0.85
N PRO A 30 -31.22 0.69 1.24
CA PRO A 30 -30.30 1.81 1.14
C PRO A 30 -29.01 1.50 1.90
N GLY A 31 -27.86 1.72 1.26
CA GLY A 31 -26.57 1.41 1.84
C GLY A 31 -26.30 2.17 3.14
N THR A 32 -25.83 1.49 4.17
CA THR A 32 -25.44 2.11 5.45
C THR A 32 -24.10 2.82 5.32
N VAL A 33 -24.06 4.10 5.67
CA VAL A 33 -22.80 4.85 5.75
C VAL A 33 -22.10 4.49 7.06
N ASN A 34 -20.88 3.95 6.96
CA ASN A 34 -20.05 3.68 8.14
C ASN A 34 -19.10 4.85 8.43
N GLU A 35 -19.33 5.58 9.51
CA GLU A 35 -18.49 6.72 9.92
C GLU A 35 -17.03 6.33 10.23
N GLN A 36 -16.75 5.07 10.53
CA GLN A 36 -15.40 4.56 10.81
C GLN A 36 -14.62 4.21 9.53
N GLN A 37 -15.23 4.34 8.36
CA GLN A 37 -14.56 4.04 7.09
C GLN A 37 -13.57 5.16 6.71
N VAL A 38 -12.31 4.78 6.45
CA VAL A 38 -11.25 5.72 6.03
C VAL A 38 -11.60 6.40 4.70
N LEU A 39 -12.40 5.74 3.84
CA LEU A 39 -12.80 6.30 2.55
C LEU A 39 -13.58 7.61 2.65
N ASN A 40 -14.35 7.81 3.72
CA ASN A 40 -15.13 9.02 3.91
C ASN A 40 -14.24 10.26 4.13
N LEU A 41 -12.95 10.05 4.39
CA LEU A 41 -11.98 11.13 4.59
C LEU A 41 -11.42 11.66 3.27
N PHE A 42 -11.51 10.90 2.17
CA PHE A 42 -10.93 11.26 0.88
C PHE A 42 -11.93 12.00 -0.02
N THR A 43 -11.43 12.92 -0.83
CA THR A 43 -12.23 13.49 -1.93
C THR A 43 -12.41 12.46 -3.04
N LEU A 44 -13.31 12.73 -3.99
CA LEU A 44 -13.54 11.83 -5.13
C LEU A 44 -12.26 11.58 -5.94
N ASP A 45 -11.48 12.64 -6.20
CA ASP A 45 -10.23 12.54 -6.97
C ASP A 45 -9.15 11.74 -6.22
N GLU A 46 -9.06 11.91 -4.90
CA GLU A 46 -8.16 11.11 -4.06
C GLU A 46 -8.62 9.65 -4.00
N LEU A 47 -9.92 9.40 -3.91
CA LEU A 47 -10.51 8.06 -3.87
C LEU A 47 -10.19 7.27 -5.14
N ILE A 48 -10.25 7.94 -6.29
CA ILE A 48 -9.84 7.41 -7.60
C ILE A 48 -8.39 6.92 -7.59
N ALA A 49 -7.52 7.55 -6.79
CA ALA A 49 -6.12 7.17 -6.65
C ALA A 49 -5.86 6.13 -5.55
N VAL A 50 -6.57 6.21 -4.43
CA VAL A 50 -6.41 5.31 -3.28
C VAL A 50 -7.01 3.93 -3.57
N VAL A 51 -8.19 3.88 -4.20
CA VAL A 51 -8.88 2.62 -4.46
C VAL A 51 -8.25 1.90 -5.66
N PRO A 52 -7.77 0.66 -5.48
CA PRO A 52 -7.15 -0.10 -6.55
C PRO A 52 -8.18 -0.48 -7.63
N ARG A 53 -7.96 -0.02 -8.87
CA ARG A 53 -8.79 -0.34 -10.05
C ARG A 53 -8.21 -1.48 -10.91
N LYS A 54 -6.99 -1.93 -10.58
CA LYS A 54 -6.29 -3.05 -11.21
C LYS A 54 -5.87 -4.04 -10.13
N MET A 55 -5.52 -5.25 -10.55
CA MET A 55 -4.92 -6.25 -9.67
C MET A 55 -3.68 -5.67 -8.99
N MET A 56 -3.69 -5.65 -7.65
CA MET A 56 -2.54 -5.15 -6.88
C MET A 56 -1.39 -6.15 -6.93
N GLN A 57 -0.24 -5.69 -7.43
CA GLN A 57 1.00 -6.45 -7.36
C GLN A 57 1.76 -6.14 -6.05
N PRO A 58 2.40 -7.14 -5.42
CA PRO A 58 3.18 -6.93 -4.22
C PRO A 58 4.45 -6.14 -4.53
N ARG A 59 4.53 -4.89 -4.05
CA ARG A 59 5.76 -4.10 -4.10
C ARG A 59 6.57 -4.37 -2.83
N THR A 60 7.70 -5.07 -2.95
CA THR A 60 8.50 -5.52 -1.81
C THR A 60 9.67 -4.60 -1.50
N PHE A 61 9.86 -4.30 -0.22
CA PHE A 61 10.95 -3.50 0.32
C PHE A 61 11.73 -4.28 1.37
N ILE A 62 13.04 -4.06 1.47
CA ILE A 62 13.80 -4.44 2.67
C ILE A 62 13.72 -3.28 3.66
N MET A 63 13.58 -3.60 4.94
CA MET A 63 13.45 -2.62 6.01
C MET A 63 14.42 -2.99 7.12
N TYR A 64 15.10 -1.99 7.67
CA TYR A 64 15.91 -2.11 8.87
C TYR A 64 15.25 -1.41 10.06
N PRO A 65 15.54 -1.81 11.31
CA PRO A 65 15.06 -1.08 12.48
C PRO A 65 15.36 0.42 12.39
N GLY A 66 14.34 1.24 12.61
CA GLY A 66 14.39 2.70 12.41
C GLY A 66 14.05 3.18 11.00
N ASP A 67 13.65 2.28 10.09
CA ASP A 67 13.07 2.63 8.80
C ASP A 67 11.53 2.69 8.88
N THR A 68 10.97 3.58 8.08
CA THR A 68 9.53 3.79 7.92
C THR A 68 9.14 3.60 6.47
N LEU A 69 8.04 2.87 6.25
CA LEU A 69 7.37 2.74 4.97
C LEU A 69 6.16 3.68 4.93
N LEU A 70 6.16 4.63 4.01
CA LEU A 70 5.07 5.55 3.73
C LEU A 70 4.30 5.10 2.49
N ILE A 71 2.98 5.15 2.57
CA ILE A 71 2.05 4.92 1.45
C ILE A 71 1.34 6.25 1.18
N GLY A 72 1.93 7.05 0.28
CA GLY A 72 1.58 8.47 0.13
C GLY A 72 1.62 9.20 1.47
N ALA A 73 0.62 10.04 1.72
CA ALA A 73 0.31 10.57 3.05
C ALA A 73 -0.93 9.88 3.67
N THR A 74 -1.25 8.67 3.22
CA THR A 74 -2.46 7.93 3.62
C THR A 74 -2.19 6.89 4.69
N ALA A 75 -1.01 6.26 4.70
CA ALA A 75 -0.65 5.31 5.75
C ALA A 75 0.86 5.27 5.98
N ARG A 76 1.23 4.86 7.19
CA ARG A 76 2.62 4.77 7.65
C ARG A 76 2.83 3.48 8.43
N VAL A 77 3.94 2.80 8.20
CA VAL A 77 4.35 1.61 8.96
C VAL A 77 5.82 1.77 9.36
N ASP A 78 6.07 1.90 10.66
CA ASP A 78 7.41 2.03 11.25
C ASP A 78 7.92 0.68 11.73
N LEU A 79 9.17 0.36 11.38
CA LEU A 79 9.87 -0.77 11.95
C LEU A 79 10.64 -0.34 13.20
N VAL A 80 10.03 -0.54 14.36
CA VAL A 80 10.60 -0.09 15.64
C VAL A 80 11.77 -0.97 16.06
N ARG A 81 11.60 -2.30 16.04
CA ARG A 81 12.61 -3.22 16.56
C ARG A 81 12.47 -4.63 15.98
N VAL A 82 13.60 -5.30 15.83
CA VAL A 82 13.69 -6.74 15.55
C VAL A 82 14.58 -7.39 16.60
N ARG A 83 14.02 -8.28 17.42
CA ARG A 83 14.75 -9.01 18.47
C ARG A 83 14.81 -10.50 18.13
N THR A 84 15.99 -11.02 17.85
CA THR A 84 16.16 -12.45 17.57
C THR A 84 15.88 -13.29 18.81
N ILE A 85 15.13 -14.37 18.65
CA ILE A 85 14.80 -15.30 19.73
C ILE A 85 16.03 -16.15 20.11
N ARG A 86 16.95 -16.37 19.15
CA ARG A 86 18.25 -17.04 19.36
C ARG A 86 19.41 -16.05 19.36
N ARG A 87 20.26 -16.10 20.39
CA ARG A 87 21.57 -15.42 20.38
C ARG A 87 22.45 -16.13 19.35
N THR A 88 22.64 -15.52 18.19
CA THR A 88 23.61 -16.02 17.20
C THR A 88 24.91 -15.27 17.42
N PRO A 89 26.04 -15.96 17.67
CA PRO A 89 27.33 -15.30 17.74
C PRO A 89 27.61 -14.62 16.39
N VAL A 90 27.99 -13.35 16.43
CA VAL A 90 28.43 -12.61 15.25
C VAL A 90 29.94 -12.81 15.14
N TYR A 91 30.37 -13.38 14.03
CA TYR A 91 31.78 -13.59 13.75
C TYR A 91 32.30 -12.44 12.89
N TYR A 92 33.16 -11.59 13.45
CA TYR A 92 33.83 -10.54 12.69
C TYR A 92 35.16 -11.07 12.16
N THR A 93 35.42 -10.84 10.87
CA THR A 93 36.69 -11.16 10.24
C THR A 93 37.57 -9.91 10.21
N LEU A 94 38.59 -9.84 11.06
CA LEU A 94 39.58 -8.78 10.99
C LEU A 94 40.68 -9.22 10.02
N ALA A 95 40.76 -8.57 8.85
CA ALA A 95 41.93 -8.68 7.98
C ALA A 95 43.00 -7.70 8.50
N ALA A 96 43.92 -8.20 9.32
CA ALA A 96 45.11 -7.42 9.70
C ALA A 96 46.12 -7.45 8.56
N ILE A 97 46.38 -6.31 7.91
CA ILE A 97 47.49 -6.14 6.97
C ILE A 97 48.72 -5.71 7.79
N ASN A 98 49.48 -6.67 8.30
CA ASN A 98 50.78 -6.36 8.91
C ASN A 98 51.81 -6.16 7.81
N LYS A 99 52.12 -4.90 7.48
CA LYS A 99 53.26 -4.55 6.61
C LYS A 99 54.54 -4.48 7.46
N LEU A 100 55.04 -5.63 7.91
CA LEU A 100 56.35 -5.73 8.55
C LEU A 100 57.37 -6.23 7.52
N ARG A 101 58.25 -5.31 7.10
CA ARG A 101 59.54 -5.57 6.44
C ARG A 101 59.58 -6.70 5.40
N GLY A 102 58.87 -6.51 4.28
CA GLY A 102 59.25 -7.17 3.01
C GLY A 102 58.95 -8.67 2.86
N GLN A 103 58.21 -9.29 3.78
CA GLN A 103 57.81 -10.70 3.63
C GLN A 103 56.29 -10.86 3.85
N LEU A 104 55.58 -11.32 2.81
CA LEU A 104 54.14 -11.60 2.84
C LEU A 104 53.90 -12.83 3.72
N ILE A 105 53.64 -12.63 5.02
CA ILE A 105 53.11 -13.69 5.87
C ILE A 105 51.60 -13.77 5.61
N SER A 106 51.20 -14.78 4.85
CA SER A 106 49.81 -15.11 4.58
C SER A 106 49.11 -15.58 5.85
N ARG A 107 47.97 -14.94 6.13
CA ARG A 107 46.81 -15.47 6.87
C ARG A 107 47.01 -15.83 8.34
N MET A 108 46.69 -14.88 9.21
CA MET A 108 46.03 -15.17 10.47
C MET A 108 44.72 -14.36 10.54
N LEU A 109 43.62 -15.00 10.14
CA LEU A 109 42.26 -14.48 10.32
C LEU A 109 41.89 -14.69 11.80
N PHE A 110 41.85 -13.62 12.60
CA PHE A 110 41.21 -13.70 13.90
C PHE A 110 39.70 -13.57 13.71
N VAL A 111 38.98 -14.65 14.01
CA VAL A 111 37.51 -14.65 14.05
C VAL A 111 37.09 -14.32 15.48
N TYR A 112 36.59 -13.11 15.70
CA TYR A 112 36.07 -12.70 17.02
C TYR A 112 34.58 -13.00 17.10
N ALA A 113 34.18 -13.81 18.08
CA ALA A 113 32.78 -14.01 18.45
C ALA A 113 32.35 -12.87 19.39
N GLY A 114 31.77 -11.80 18.84
CA GLY A 114 31.30 -10.65 19.61
C GLY A 114 29.80 -10.70 19.89
N LYS A 115 29.35 -10.04 20.97
CA LYS A 115 27.94 -9.67 21.19
C LYS A 115 27.57 -8.48 20.30
N GLY A 116 27.63 -8.66 18.98
CA GLY A 116 27.25 -7.64 18.02
C GLY A 116 25.74 -7.46 17.90
N ILE A 117 25.26 -6.22 17.81
CA ILE A 117 23.88 -5.93 17.37
C ILE A 117 23.86 -6.15 15.85
N ILE A 118 23.43 -7.34 15.40
CA ILE A 118 23.09 -7.52 13.99
C ILE A 118 21.79 -6.76 13.74
N PHE A 119 21.84 -5.72 12.92
CA PHE A 119 20.64 -5.12 12.35
C PHE A 119 19.99 -6.11 11.38
N ARG A 120 19.11 -6.96 11.90
CA ARG A 120 18.35 -7.89 11.06
C ARG A 120 17.27 -7.13 10.31
N SER A 121 17.34 -7.21 8.99
CA SER A 121 16.31 -6.68 8.11
C SER A 121 15.08 -7.57 8.08
N ILE A 122 13.93 -6.98 7.76
CA ILE A 122 12.73 -7.70 7.32
C ILE A 122 12.38 -7.28 5.90
N LYS A 123 11.43 -7.98 5.29
CA LYS A 123 10.78 -7.58 4.05
C LYS A 123 9.35 -7.15 4.35
N MET A 124 8.92 -6.07 3.71
CA MET A 124 7.54 -5.62 3.70
C MET A 124 7.03 -5.65 2.26
N SER A 125 6.00 -6.44 1.99
CA SER A 125 5.34 -6.49 0.68
C SER A 125 4.04 -5.71 0.75
N VAL A 126 3.97 -4.59 0.04
CA VAL A 126 2.82 -3.68 0.04
C VAL A 126 1.85 -4.06 -1.05
N PHE A 127 0.58 -4.20 -0.67
CA PHE A 127 -0.56 -4.35 -1.56
C PHE A 127 -1.44 -3.12 -1.41
N ALA A 128 -1.25 -2.15 -2.30
CA ALA A 128 -2.00 -0.90 -2.36
C ALA A 128 -2.03 -0.44 -3.82
N SER A 129 -2.91 0.52 -4.14
CA SER A 129 -3.00 1.13 -5.48
C SER A 129 -1.62 1.54 -6.02
N GLU A 130 -1.34 1.21 -7.28
CA GLU A 130 -0.09 1.56 -7.96
C GLU A 130 0.10 3.07 -8.10
N GLN A 131 -1.00 3.83 -8.06
CA GLN A 131 -0.97 5.28 -8.09
C GLN A 131 -0.43 5.85 -6.78
N LEU A 132 -0.55 5.16 -5.65
CA LEU A 132 0.02 5.65 -4.39
C LEU A 132 1.55 5.48 -4.38
N PRO A 133 2.30 6.55 -4.08
CA PRO A 133 3.75 6.49 -4.03
C PRO A 133 4.19 5.77 -2.76
N LEU A 134 5.18 4.90 -2.88
CA LEU A 134 5.77 4.18 -1.76
C LEU A 134 7.16 4.72 -1.47
N ASN A 135 7.37 5.21 -0.24
CA ASN A 135 8.64 5.76 0.17
C ASN A 135 9.17 5.02 1.41
N VAL A 136 10.46 4.67 1.38
CA VAL A 136 11.18 4.14 2.55
C VAL A 136 12.20 5.18 2.98
N MET A 137 12.13 5.60 4.24
CA MET A 137 13.04 6.59 4.83
C MET A 137 13.28 6.32 6.30
N LYS A 138 14.18 7.08 6.93
CA LYS A 138 14.42 6.97 8.37
C LYS A 138 13.26 7.57 9.15
N THR A 139 12.86 6.91 10.23
CA THR A 139 11.69 7.30 11.03
C THR A 139 11.78 8.74 11.57
N ASN A 140 12.99 9.23 11.86
CA ASN A 140 13.25 10.60 12.31
C ASN A 140 13.08 11.66 11.21
N GLU A 141 13.17 11.29 9.93
CA GLU A 141 13.03 12.21 8.80
C GLU A 141 11.57 12.35 8.34
N VAL A 142 10.71 11.40 8.69
CA VAL A 142 9.32 11.29 8.22
C VAL A 142 8.53 12.58 8.46
N GLU A 143 8.68 13.20 9.62
CA GLU A 143 7.90 14.40 9.96
C GLU A 143 8.39 15.64 9.21
N SER A 144 9.70 15.75 8.99
CA SER A 144 10.27 16.80 8.14
C SER A 144 9.83 16.64 6.67
N PHE A 145 9.70 15.39 6.23
CA PHE A 145 9.25 15.07 4.88
C PHE A 145 7.76 15.38 4.71
N LEU A 146 6.90 14.86 5.60
CA LEU A 146 5.46 15.10 5.52
C LEU A 146 5.14 16.59 5.67
N SER A 147 5.76 17.32 6.60
CA SER A 147 5.53 18.77 6.74
C SER A 147 5.87 19.58 5.48
N ARG A 148 6.80 19.09 4.66
CA ARG A 148 7.21 19.75 3.40
C ARG A 148 6.32 19.37 2.22
N TYR A 149 5.85 18.14 2.14
CA TYR A 149 5.19 17.58 0.95
C TYR A 149 3.70 17.28 1.11
N LEU A 150 3.13 17.42 2.31
CA LEU A 150 1.70 17.22 2.53
C LEU A 150 0.88 18.21 1.69
N GLY A 151 -0.18 17.71 1.04
CA GLY A 151 -1.01 18.48 0.12
C GLY A 151 -0.43 18.65 -1.29
N SER A 152 0.84 18.28 -1.51
CA SER A 152 1.43 18.31 -2.84
C SER A 152 1.01 17.11 -3.69
N ALA A 153 1.02 17.29 -5.01
CA ALA A 153 0.78 16.21 -5.97
C ALA A 153 1.79 15.05 -5.84
N ALA A 154 2.93 15.24 -5.17
CA ALA A 154 3.94 14.20 -4.97
C ALA A 154 3.47 13.08 -4.02
N LEU A 155 2.53 13.35 -3.10
CA LEU A 155 1.98 12.35 -2.18
C LEU A 155 0.60 11.82 -2.62
N ILE A 156 0.02 12.44 -3.65
CA ILE A 156 -1.24 12.10 -4.33
C ILE A 156 -2.49 12.24 -3.46
N ALA A 157 -2.47 11.73 -2.23
CA ALA A 157 -3.54 11.90 -1.26
C ALA A 157 -2.97 12.06 0.16
N PRO A 158 -3.47 13.03 0.96
CA PRO A 158 -4.45 14.05 0.60
C PRO A 158 -3.84 15.18 -0.25
N GLN A 159 -4.64 15.77 -1.14
CA GLN A 159 -4.30 16.90 -2.00
C GLN A 159 -5.30 18.04 -1.79
N GLY A 160 -4.81 19.29 -1.81
CA GLY A 160 -5.65 20.48 -1.79
C GLY A 160 -5.15 21.56 -0.83
N ASP A 161 -5.98 22.59 -0.67
CA ASP A 161 -5.65 23.78 0.11
C ASP A 161 -5.62 23.52 1.63
N ALA A 162 -5.14 24.49 2.38
CA ALA A 162 -5.08 24.43 3.85
C ALA A 162 -6.43 24.05 4.50
N ASN A 163 -7.54 24.50 3.92
CA ASN A 163 -8.89 24.15 4.37
C ASN A 163 -9.20 22.65 4.21
N ARG A 164 -8.76 22.04 3.10
CA ARG A 164 -8.94 20.60 2.83
C ARG A 164 -8.08 19.77 3.76
N LEU A 165 -6.82 20.19 3.98
CA LEU A 165 -5.90 19.53 4.91
C LEU A 165 -6.36 19.65 6.37
N ALA A 166 -7.08 20.72 6.74
CA ALA A 166 -7.67 20.87 8.06
C ALA A 166 -8.79 19.85 8.34
N GLN A 167 -9.51 19.42 7.30
CA GLN A 167 -10.57 18.41 7.39
C GLN A 167 -10.05 16.96 7.37
N PHE A 168 -8.79 16.76 6.96
CA PHE A 168 -8.17 15.43 6.94
C PHE A 168 -7.48 15.15 8.28
N PRO A 169 -7.75 14.02 8.96
CA PRO A 169 -7.07 13.69 10.19
C PRO A 169 -5.63 13.25 9.87
N GLN A 170 -4.67 14.16 10.01
CA GLN A 170 -3.35 14.00 9.38
C GLN A 170 -2.32 13.22 10.20
N VAL A 171 -1.23 12.86 9.50
CA VAL A 171 -0.40 11.68 9.77
C VAL A 171 0.92 12.02 10.50
N GLY A 172 0.92 12.24 11.84
CA GLY A 172 2.16 12.46 12.62
C GLY A 172 2.06 12.17 14.13
N SER A 173 3.21 12.06 14.81
CA SER A 173 3.33 11.84 16.25
C SER A 173 4.28 12.86 16.90
N TRP A 174 3.78 13.97 17.42
CA TRP A 174 4.61 14.91 18.21
C TRP A 174 3.95 15.34 19.53
N LEU A 175 4.82 15.44 20.55
CA LEU A 175 4.61 16.02 21.87
C LEU A 175 5.13 17.47 21.86
N PHE A 176 4.38 18.44 22.40
CA PHE A 176 4.90 19.81 22.58
C PHE A 176 5.83 19.89 23.79
N ILE A 177 7.03 20.43 23.58
CA ILE A 177 7.67 21.28 24.58
C ILE A 177 7.35 22.71 24.16
N SER A 178 6.49 23.37 24.93
CA SER A 178 6.32 24.82 24.86
C SER A 178 7.65 25.45 25.28
N VAL A 179 8.40 26.00 24.33
CA VAL A 179 9.47 26.94 24.67
C VAL A 179 8.77 28.26 24.98
N GLY A 180 8.28 28.35 26.22
CA GLY A 180 7.88 29.63 26.81
C GLY A 180 9.09 30.55 26.81
N SER A 181 8.90 31.74 26.25
CA SER A 181 9.87 32.83 26.25
C SER A 181 10.44 33.05 27.66
N PHE A 182 11.73 32.81 27.86
CA PHE A 182 12.47 33.41 28.97
C PHE A 182 12.69 34.89 28.62
N GLY A 183 12.22 35.78 29.48
CA GLY A 183 12.17 37.21 29.21
C GLY A 183 13.48 37.97 29.47
N VAL A 184 13.37 39.27 29.15
CA VAL A 184 14.13 40.43 29.67
C VAL A 184 15.39 40.85 28.89
N ALA A 185 15.25 41.79 27.93
CA ALA A 185 15.55 43.22 28.14
C ALA A 185 15.58 44.04 26.82
N ARG A 186 14.86 45.18 26.84
CA ARG A 186 15.06 46.44 26.08
C ARG A 186 15.20 46.40 24.55
N SER A 187 14.19 46.93 23.85
CA SER A 187 14.26 48.21 23.14
C SER A 187 13.02 48.42 22.25
N ARG A 188 12.38 49.59 22.37
CA ARG A 188 11.26 50.01 21.53
C ARG A 188 11.74 50.23 20.10
N LYS A 189 11.14 49.53 19.12
CA LYS A 189 10.80 50.05 17.78
C LYS A 189 9.93 49.04 17.00
N ASN A 190 8.66 49.41 16.84
CA ASN A 190 7.70 49.08 15.78
C ASN A 190 7.76 47.68 15.12
N TYR A 191 6.96 46.75 15.63
CA TYR A 191 6.55 45.54 14.91
C TYR A 191 5.10 45.68 14.44
N ARG A 192 4.85 45.48 13.14
CA ARG A 192 3.51 45.47 12.53
C ARG A 192 2.88 44.07 12.71
N PRO A 193 1.62 43.93 13.17
CA PRO A 193 0.99 42.62 13.29
C PRO A 193 0.44 42.20 11.92
N GLY A 194 0.97 41.12 11.34
CA GLY A 194 0.50 40.70 10.02
C GLY A 194 1.19 39.47 9.45
N GLN A 195 1.24 38.35 10.19
CA GLN A 195 1.25 37.00 9.61
C GLN A 195 1.11 35.97 10.74
N LYS A 196 -0.12 35.50 10.95
CA LYS A 196 -0.34 34.29 11.75
C LYS A 196 0.10 33.10 10.88
N SER A 197 1.39 32.76 10.95
CA SER A 197 1.89 31.45 10.50
C SER A 197 1.37 30.41 11.49
N GLY A 198 0.11 30.02 11.36
CA GLY A 198 -0.47 28.88 12.06
C GLY A 198 0.27 27.63 11.61
N ARG A 199 1.23 27.17 12.41
CA ARG A 199 1.78 25.82 12.27
C ARG A 199 0.71 24.86 12.76
N PHE A 200 0.04 24.23 11.82
CA PHE A 200 -0.96 23.19 12.06
C PHE A 200 -0.25 21.90 12.51
N ILE A 201 -0.79 21.27 13.55
CA ILE A 201 -0.17 20.15 14.27
C ILE A 201 -1.15 19.00 14.29
N LEU A 202 -0.69 17.81 13.90
CA LEU A 202 -1.54 16.62 13.78
C LEU A 202 -1.10 15.50 14.69
N GLN A 203 -2.10 14.81 15.20
CA GLN A 203 -1.95 13.73 16.14
C GLN A 203 -2.63 12.49 15.55
N LEU A 204 -1.82 11.49 15.16
CA LEU A 204 -2.30 10.14 14.92
C LEU A 204 -2.21 9.33 16.20
N GLU A 205 -3.27 8.59 16.51
CA GLU A 205 -3.16 7.45 17.41
C GLU A 205 -2.46 6.31 16.68
N SER A 206 -1.28 5.93 17.17
CA SER A 206 -0.49 4.85 16.58
C SER A 206 -0.85 3.52 17.21
N GLN A 207 -0.95 2.45 16.43
CA GLN A 207 -1.11 1.11 16.99
C GLN A 207 0.24 0.37 16.98
N GLU A 208 0.74 0.01 18.17
CA GLU A 208 1.91 -0.88 18.29
C GLU A 208 1.49 -2.33 18.08
N MET A 209 2.26 -3.04 17.27
CA MET A 209 1.95 -4.41 16.89
C MET A 209 3.20 -5.30 16.99
N LYS A 210 3.08 -6.43 17.70
CA LYS A 210 4.19 -7.36 17.93
C LYS A 210 3.90 -8.71 17.30
N LEU A 211 4.79 -9.20 16.45
CA LEU A 211 4.66 -10.49 15.78
C LEU A 211 5.97 -11.28 15.77
N ASN A 212 5.88 -12.59 15.52
CA ASN A 212 7.04 -13.46 15.38
C ASN A 212 7.25 -13.78 13.89
N GLY A 213 8.43 -13.48 13.37
CA GLY A 213 8.79 -13.85 12.00
C GLY A 213 8.86 -15.36 11.80
N ARG A 214 8.65 -15.81 10.56
CA ARG A 214 8.60 -17.24 10.19
C ARG A 214 9.76 -17.68 9.29
N GLY A 215 10.41 -16.74 8.63
CA GLY A 215 11.48 -16.95 7.66
C GLY A 215 11.55 -15.78 6.68
N MET A 216 12.62 -15.68 5.89
CA MET A 216 12.79 -14.59 4.93
C MET A 216 11.92 -14.72 3.67
N GLU A 217 11.18 -15.82 3.53
CA GLU A 217 10.32 -16.11 2.37
C GLU A 217 8.87 -16.43 2.73
N GLU A 218 8.54 -16.51 4.03
CA GLU A 218 7.18 -16.74 4.54
C GLU A 218 6.75 -15.55 5.40
N GLY A 219 5.67 -14.91 4.99
CA GLY A 219 4.98 -13.85 5.72
C GLY A 219 4.44 -14.34 7.04
N ALA A 220 4.64 -13.55 8.07
CA ALA A 220 4.20 -13.84 9.42
C ALA A 220 2.82 -13.25 9.73
N ALA A 221 2.51 -12.08 9.18
CA ALA A 221 1.23 -11.39 9.37
C ALA A 221 0.99 -10.35 8.27
N ASP A 222 -0.27 -9.96 8.08
CA ASP A 222 -0.63 -8.77 7.32
C ASP A 222 -1.01 -7.64 8.26
N VAL A 223 -0.42 -6.46 8.06
CA VAL A 223 -0.91 -5.20 8.63
C VAL A 223 -1.98 -4.67 7.70
N ILE A 224 -3.22 -4.64 8.16
CA ILE A 224 -4.37 -4.15 7.39
C ILE A 224 -4.46 -2.63 7.57
N LEU A 225 -4.56 -1.93 6.45
CA LEU A 225 -4.76 -0.50 6.35
C LEU A 225 -6.10 -0.29 5.63
N SER A 226 -7.21 -0.33 6.38
CA SER A 226 -8.56 -0.44 5.79
C SER A 226 -8.78 0.52 4.63
N SER A 227 -9.27 -0.04 3.53
CA SER A 227 -9.60 0.63 2.27
C SER A 227 -8.42 1.25 1.49
N ILE A 228 -7.21 1.30 2.06
CA ILE A 228 -5.97 1.67 1.36
C ILE A 228 -5.27 0.42 0.83
N GLY A 229 -5.19 -0.63 1.65
CA GLY A 229 -4.48 -1.86 1.31
C GLY A 229 -4.03 -2.69 2.51
N TRP A 230 -2.98 -3.48 2.32
CA TRP A 230 -2.31 -4.18 3.41
C TRP A 230 -0.81 -4.35 3.15
N VAL A 231 -0.05 -4.56 4.22
CA VAL A 231 1.38 -4.82 4.15
C VAL A 231 1.67 -6.20 4.75
N CYS A 232 2.18 -7.11 3.93
CA CYS A 232 2.61 -8.42 4.39
C CYS A 232 4.02 -8.32 4.99
N ILE A 233 4.17 -8.75 6.24
CA ILE A 233 5.42 -8.68 6.99
C ILE A 233 6.12 -10.03 6.93
N THR A 234 7.30 -10.06 6.32
CA THR A 234 8.14 -11.26 6.18
C THR A 234 9.46 -11.03 6.88
N GLY A 235 9.84 -11.92 7.78
CA GLY A 235 11.10 -11.79 8.52
C GLY A 235 11.50 -13.10 9.14
N GLU A 236 12.79 -13.23 9.44
CA GLU A 236 13.35 -14.38 10.12
C GLU A 236 12.72 -14.59 11.52
N ARG A 237 12.96 -15.76 12.13
CA ARG A 237 12.43 -16.16 13.45
C ARG A 237 12.94 -15.25 14.58
N ALA A 238 12.32 -14.09 14.65
CA ALA A 238 12.61 -12.97 15.54
C ALA A 238 11.29 -12.30 15.94
N MET A 239 11.26 -11.71 17.12
CA MET A 239 10.17 -10.83 17.56
C MET A 239 10.32 -9.49 16.85
N ILE A 240 9.34 -9.15 16.02
CA ILE A 240 9.26 -7.91 15.25
C ILE A 240 8.23 -7.01 15.92
N THR A 241 8.63 -5.77 16.19
CA THR A 241 7.77 -4.71 16.72
C THR A 241 7.59 -3.65 15.66
N LEU A 242 6.34 -3.41 15.30
CA LEU A 242 5.91 -2.43 14.32
C LEU A 242 5.03 -1.38 14.99
N ARG A 243 4.96 -0.21 14.37
CA ARG A 243 3.97 0.80 14.69
C ARG A 243 3.30 1.22 13.39
N ALA A 244 1.99 1.02 13.30
CA ALA A 244 1.21 1.36 12.11
C ALA A 244 0.33 2.57 12.38
N PHE A 245 0.07 3.33 11.33
CA PHE A 245 -0.75 4.53 11.38
C PHE A 245 -1.62 4.64 10.13
N THR A 246 -2.88 5.02 10.35
CA THR A 246 -3.88 5.40 9.34
C THR A 246 -4.54 6.70 9.77
N PRO A 247 -5.23 7.42 8.86
CA PRO A 247 -5.90 8.67 9.19
C PRO A 247 -6.96 8.41 10.26
N ALA A 248 -6.96 9.23 11.32
CA ALA A 248 -7.80 9.04 12.53
C ALA A 248 -7.67 7.66 13.23
N ALA A 249 -6.56 6.93 12.99
CA ALA A 249 -6.35 5.57 13.49
C ALA A 249 -7.46 4.57 13.10
N LYS A 250 -8.27 4.90 12.09
CA LYS A 250 -9.39 4.09 11.65
C LYS A 250 -8.89 2.90 10.84
N GLY A 251 -9.45 1.72 11.12
CA GLY A 251 -9.25 0.53 10.29
C GLY A 251 -7.83 -0.03 10.27
N LEU A 252 -7.08 0.14 11.37
CA LEU A 252 -5.86 -0.63 11.61
C LEU A 252 -6.21 -1.98 12.22
N ALA A 253 -5.65 -3.05 11.64
CA ALA A 253 -5.77 -4.39 12.22
C ALA A 253 -4.57 -5.25 11.84
N MET A 254 -4.30 -6.30 12.63
CA MET A 254 -3.39 -7.36 12.21
C MET A 254 -4.16 -8.61 11.84
N ARG A 255 -3.81 -9.20 10.70
CA ARG A 255 -4.32 -10.50 10.28
C ARG A 255 -3.23 -11.56 10.37
N ARG A 256 -3.59 -12.70 10.98
CA ARG A 256 -2.77 -13.91 11.07
C ARG A 256 -3.66 -15.14 10.86
N PRO A 257 -3.32 -16.07 9.95
CA PRO A 257 -2.20 -16.01 9.00
C PRO A 257 -2.40 -14.94 7.89
N PRO A 258 -1.34 -14.49 7.21
CA PRO A 258 -1.48 -13.60 6.07
C PRO A 258 -2.17 -14.30 4.89
N ILE A 259 -2.85 -13.54 4.02
CA ILE A 259 -3.55 -14.10 2.84
C ILE A 259 -2.55 -14.64 1.81
N LEU A 260 -1.45 -13.91 1.60
CA LEU A 260 -0.40 -14.29 0.65
C LEU A 260 0.94 -14.48 1.39
N PRO A 261 1.10 -15.57 2.15
CA PRO A 261 2.29 -15.81 2.97
C PRO A 261 3.57 -15.83 2.13
N PHE A 262 3.52 -16.30 0.89
CA PHE A 262 4.71 -16.37 0.02
C PHE A 262 4.85 -15.18 -0.92
N SER A 263 4.15 -14.06 -0.67
CA SER A 263 4.20 -12.85 -1.49
C SER A 263 5.62 -12.30 -1.66
N ALA A 264 6.48 -12.45 -0.65
CA ALA A 264 7.89 -12.06 -0.75
C ALA A 264 8.62 -12.78 -1.90
N LYS A 265 8.25 -14.02 -2.27
CA LYS A 265 8.88 -14.77 -3.38
C LYS A 265 8.52 -14.21 -4.76
N LEU A 266 7.47 -13.41 -4.85
CA LEU A 266 7.05 -12.76 -6.10
C LEU A 266 7.90 -11.53 -6.43
N ARG A 267 8.83 -11.13 -5.56
CA ARG A 267 9.77 -10.05 -5.85
C ARG A 267 10.79 -10.46 -6.91
N GLY A 268 11.21 -9.50 -7.72
CA GLY A 268 12.35 -9.62 -8.64
C GLY A 268 13.69 -9.30 -7.98
N ALA A 269 14.68 -8.94 -8.82
CA ALA A 269 16.01 -8.57 -8.36
C ALA A 269 15.98 -7.27 -7.53
N ARG A 270 16.99 -7.12 -6.67
CA ARG A 270 17.16 -5.92 -5.87
C ARG A 270 17.48 -4.72 -6.75
N ILE A 271 16.84 -3.58 -6.52
CA ILE A 271 17.20 -2.32 -7.17
C ILE A 271 18.43 -1.75 -6.44
N PRO A 272 19.57 -1.56 -7.13
CA PRO A 272 20.78 -1.01 -6.51
C PRO A 272 20.51 0.38 -5.92
N GLY A 273 21.05 0.66 -4.73
CA GLY A 273 20.95 1.96 -4.07
C GLY A 273 19.59 2.29 -3.43
N THR A 274 18.58 1.42 -3.52
CA THR A 274 17.26 1.67 -2.93
C THR A 274 16.82 0.55 -2.00
N ALA A 275 15.76 0.78 -1.21
CA ALA A 275 15.10 -0.22 -0.37
C ALA A 275 14.26 -1.25 -1.16
N ALA A 276 13.95 -0.96 -2.42
CA ALA A 276 12.95 -1.65 -3.21
C ALA A 276 13.50 -2.85 -4.01
N TYR A 277 12.65 -3.82 -4.27
CA TYR A 277 12.87 -4.87 -5.25
C TYR A 277 12.09 -4.55 -6.53
N ARG A 278 12.54 -5.06 -7.67
CA ARG A 278 11.76 -4.97 -8.92
C ARG A 278 10.51 -5.84 -8.79
N ASP A 279 9.43 -5.43 -9.42
CA ASP A 279 8.21 -6.24 -9.50
C ASP A 279 8.40 -7.36 -10.53
N LYS A 280 7.98 -8.58 -10.20
CA LYS A 280 7.88 -9.67 -11.17
C LYS A 280 6.43 -9.69 -11.68
N PRO A 281 6.20 -9.62 -13.00
CA PRO A 281 4.85 -9.73 -13.52
C PRO A 281 4.24 -11.06 -13.10
N VAL A 282 3.01 -11.00 -12.58
CA VAL A 282 2.27 -12.19 -12.16
C VAL A 282 1.71 -12.86 -13.40
N GLU A 283 2.22 -14.05 -13.73
CA GLU A 283 1.63 -14.91 -14.74
C GLU A 283 0.36 -15.53 -14.17
N LEU A 284 -0.79 -15.15 -14.73
CA LEU A 284 -2.05 -15.74 -14.35
C LEU A 284 -2.15 -17.14 -14.95
N PRO A 285 -2.60 -18.16 -14.18
CA PRO A 285 -2.82 -19.48 -14.72
C PRO A 285 -3.83 -19.39 -15.85
N VAL A 286 -3.39 -19.73 -17.06
CA VAL A 286 -4.26 -19.66 -18.22
C VAL A 286 -5.09 -20.94 -18.26
N ASN A 287 -6.40 -20.80 -18.42
CA ASN A 287 -7.25 -21.95 -18.64
C ASN A 287 -7.02 -22.48 -20.07
N GLU A 288 -6.11 -23.46 -20.19
CA GLU A 288 -5.72 -24.07 -21.46
C GLU A 288 -6.93 -24.63 -22.22
N ARG A 289 -7.90 -25.24 -21.52
CA ARG A 289 -9.13 -25.75 -22.14
C ARG A 289 -9.91 -24.62 -22.82
N ARG A 290 -10.00 -23.45 -22.18
CA ARG A 290 -10.66 -22.27 -22.74
C ARG A 290 -9.90 -21.73 -23.96
N LEU A 291 -8.56 -21.74 -23.93
CA LEU A 291 -7.74 -21.35 -25.09
C LEU A 291 -7.93 -22.31 -26.27
N THR A 292 -7.95 -23.62 -26.04
CA THR A 292 -8.12 -24.62 -27.10
C THR A 292 -9.50 -24.50 -27.74
N LYS A 293 -10.56 -24.35 -26.94
CA LYS A 293 -11.92 -24.15 -27.45
C LYS A 293 -12.05 -22.86 -28.26
N SER A 294 -11.47 -21.77 -27.78
CA SER A 294 -11.50 -20.47 -28.50
C SER A 294 -10.67 -20.48 -29.79
N LYS A 295 -9.53 -21.19 -29.81
CA LYS A 295 -8.75 -21.44 -31.04
C LYS A 295 -9.55 -22.26 -32.06
N ALA A 296 -10.21 -23.34 -31.62
CA ALA A 296 -11.07 -24.16 -32.47
C ALA A 296 -12.25 -23.36 -33.04
N LEU A 297 -12.92 -22.53 -32.22
CA LEU A 297 -13.98 -21.62 -32.67
C LEU A 297 -13.48 -20.59 -33.69
N ARG A 298 -12.30 -20.01 -33.48
CA ARG A 298 -11.68 -19.07 -34.44
C ARG A 298 -11.34 -19.76 -35.77
N GLN A 299 -10.82 -20.98 -35.73
CA GLN A 299 -10.54 -21.78 -36.94
C GLN A 299 -11.83 -22.15 -37.67
N HIS A 300 -12.87 -22.58 -36.93
CA HIS A 300 -14.19 -22.84 -37.49
C HIS A 300 -14.78 -21.58 -38.14
N SER A 301 -14.76 -20.43 -37.46
CA SER A 301 -15.25 -19.17 -38.02
C SER A 301 -14.48 -18.72 -39.26
N LYS A 302 -13.14 -18.90 -39.30
CA LYS A 302 -12.35 -18.65 -40.52
C LYS A 302 -12.76 -19.58 -41.66
N LYS A 303 -12.90 -20.88 -41.41
CA LYS A 303 -13.35 -21.86 -42.40
C LYS A 303 -14.73 -21.51 -42.98
N TRP A 304 -15.66 -21.03 -42.15
CA TRP A 304 -16.97 -20.57 -42.62
C TRP A 304 -16.88 -19.28 -43.45
N LYS A 305 -16.02 -18.33 -43.09
CA LYS A 305 -15.80 -17.10 -43.88
C LYS A 305 -15.10 -17.37 -45.22
N ASP A 306 -14.16 -18.31 -45.24
CA ASP A 306 -13.44 -18.68 -46.45
C ASP A 306 -14.29 -19.60 -47.36
N GLY A 307 -15.15 -20.45 -46.78
CA GLY A 307 -16.10 -21.30 -47.49
C GLY A 307 -17.36 -20.57 -47.99
N GLY A 308 -17.79 -19.51 -47.30
CA GLY A 308 -18.93 -18.68 -47.73
C GLY A 308 -18.69 -17.89 -49.03
N LYS A 309 -17.43 -17.72 -49.44
CA LYS A 309 -17.08 -17.11 -50.73
C LYS A 309 -17.35 -18.01 -51.95
N TYR A 310 -17.61 -19.30 -51.74
CA TYR A 310 -17.97 -20.24 -52.81
C TYR A 310 -19.47 -20.56 -52.86
N ALA A 311 -20.27 -20.06 -51.91
CA ALA A 311 -21.71 -20.34 -51.84
C ALA A 311 -22.59 -19.22 -52.45
N GLU A 312 -22.06 -18.02 -52.68
CA GLU A 312 -22.77 -16.93 -53.39
C GLU A 312 -22.83 -17.12 -54.93
N GLY A 313 -22.20 -18.18 -55.46
CA GLY A 313 -22.21 -18.49 -56.89
C GLY A 313 -23.12 -19.64 -57.32
N MET A 314 -23.99 -20.17 -56.45
CA MET A 314 -24.74 -21.39 -56.72
C MET A 314 -26.25 -21.30 -56.41
N LEU A 315 -26.84 -20.12 -56.65
CA LEU A 315 -28.29 -19.90 -56.69
C LEU A 315 -28.64 -18.99 -57.87
N CYS A 316 -28.48 -19.49 -59.10
CA CYS A 316 -29.17 -19.05 -60.32
C CYS A 316 -28.89 -20.10 -61.41
N GLU A 317 -29.63 -21.21 -61.41
CA GLU A 317 -30.10 -21.80 -62.66
C GLU A 317 -31.57 -22.18 -62.44
N GLU A 318 -32.42 -21.54 -63.22
CA GLU A 318 -33.85 -21.77 -63.33
C GLU A 318 -34.10 -23.14 -63.97
N ASP A 319 -35.08 -23.87 -63.45
CA ASP A 319 -36.11 -24.60 -64.20
C ASP A 319 -37.28 -24.94 -63.25
#